data_AF-A0A957NUC7-F1
#
_entry.id   AF-A0A957NUC7-F1
#
_cell.length_a   1.000
_cell.length_b   1.000
_cell.length_c   1.000
_cell.angle_alpha   90.00
_cell.angle_beta   90.00
_cell.angle_gamma   90.00
#
_symmetry.space_group_name_H-M   'P 1'
#
loop_
_entity.id
_entity.type
_entity.pdbx_description
1 polymer ?
#
loop_
_entity_poly.entity_id
_entity_poly.type
_entity_poly.pdbx_seq_one_letter_code
_entity_poly.pdbx_strand_id
1 'polypeptide(L)'
;MATVNADTWATELGALSRQRPRLITTGRPVEAGTSGGVSRMGTFAALMGALFIGAVAGLFDGAQIMRYIWLGGGSGLMGALSDSLLGATVQRIYFDDELGQETEKPWRRGQALRAVHGWPWMTNDMVNLWASLVGGMVGILLSQLL
;
A
#
# COMPACT_ATOMS: atom_id res chain seq x y z
N MET A 1 1.48 2.98 11.72
CA MET A 1 0.08 3.46 11.56
C MET A 1 -0.13 4.25 10.29
N ALA A 2 0.64 5.33 10.02
CA ALA A 2 0.42 6.15 8.82
C ALA A 2 0.49 5.35 7.51
N THR A 3 1.48 4.46 7.35
CA THR A 3 1.59 3.54 6.20
C THR A 3 0.36 2.68 6.00
N VAL A 4 -0.08 1.99 7.05
CA VAL A 4 -1.24 1.07 6.98
C VAL A 4 -2.52 1.83 6.66
N ASN A 5 -2.74 3.01 7.27
CA ASN A 5 -3.92 3.82 6.97
C ASN A 5 -3.89 4.38 5.54
N ALA A 6 -2.71 4.81 5.08
CA ALA A 6 -2.52 5.27 3.71
C ALA A 6 -2.87 4.16 2.71
N ASP A 7 -2.36 2.95 2.92
CA ASP A 7 -2.62 1.80 2.06
C ASP A 7 -4.11 1.39 2.06
N THR A 8 -4.73 1.35 3.24
CA THR A 8 -6.16 1.06 3.38
C THR A 8 -7.01 2.08 2.61
N TRP A 9 -6.73 3.37 2.78
CA TRP A 9 -7.46 4.42 2.05
C TRP A 9 -7.19 4.37 0.56
N ALA A 10 -5.96 4.05 0.14
CA ALA A 10 -5.61 3.87 -1.26
C ALA A 10 -6.45 2.77 -1.91
N THR A 11 -6.63 1.65 -1.22
CA THR A 11 -7.39 0.50 -1.71
C THR A 11 -8.89 0.77 -1.71
N GLU A 12 -9.46 1.18 -0.58
CA GLU A 12 -10.90 1.38 -0.42
C GLU A 12 -11.43 2.57 -1.24
N LEU A 13 -10.77 3.74 -1.15
CA LEU A 13 -11.19 4.92 -1.90
C LEU A 13 -10.68 4.90 -3.34
N GLY A 14 -9.55 4.24 -3.61
CA GLY A 14 -9.04 4.06 -4.97
C GLY A 14 -9.89 3.10 -5.80
N ALA A 15 -10.58 2.13 -5.19
CA ALA A 15 -11.54 1.27 -5.87
C ALA A 15 -12.73 2.05 -6.46
N LEU A 16 -13.03 3.25 -5.94
CA LEU A 16 -14.05 4.15 -6.47
C LEU A 16 -13.57 4.97 -7.69
N SER A 17 -12.29 4.84 -8.08
CA SER A 17 -11.72 5.53 -9.23
C SER A 17 -12.42 5.12 -10.53
N ARG A 18 -12.86 6.10 -11.31
CA ARG A 18 -13.39 5.87 -12.68
C ARG A 18 -12.30 5.41 -13.66
N GLN A 19 -11.04 5.72 -13.36
CA GLN A 19 -9.90 5.35 -14.20
C GLN A 19 -9.30 4.05 -13.68
N ARG A 20 -9.03 3.11 -14.59
CA ARG A 20 -8.33 1.87 -14.25
C ARG A 20 -6.98 2.18 -13.59
N PRO A 21 -6.63 1.49 -12.49
CA PRO A 21 -5.31 1.60 -11.91
C PRO A 21 -4.25 1.15 -12.92
N ARG A 22 -3.01 1.57 -12.68
CA ARG A 22 -1.86 1.24 -13.49
C ARG A 22 -0.82 0.55 -12.64
N LEU A 23 -0.19 -0.49 -13.14
CA LEU A 23 0.87 -1.19 -12.42
C LEU A 23 2.01 -0.21 -12.14
N ILE A 24 2.47 -0.11 -10.90
CA ILE A 24 3.49 0.89 -10.49
C ILE A 24 4.82 0.72 -11.24
N THR A 25 5.15 -0.49 -11.67
CA THR A 25 6.41 -0.81 -12.37
C THR A 25 6.38 -0.50 -13.86
N THR A 26 5.26 -0.76 -14.54
CA THR A 26 5.17 -0.65 -16.02
C THR A 26 4.25 0.45 -16.51
N GLY A 27 3.41 1.01 -15.63
CA GLY A 27 2.37 1.97 -16.00
C GLY A 27 1.23 1.40 -16.84
N ARG A 28 1.19 0.07 -17.08
CA ARG A 28 0.13 -0.58 -17.85
C ARG A 28 -1.17 -0.60 -17.05
N PRO A 29 -2.34 -0.37 -17.67
CA PRO A 29 -3.63 -0.49 -17.00
C PRO A 29 -3.84 -1.93 -16.50
N VAL A 30 -4.30 -2.06 -15.26
CA VAL A 30 -4.65 -3.33 -14.61
C VAL A 30 -6.07 -3.25 -14.03
N GLU A 31 -6.60 -4.39 -13.59
CA GLU A 31 -7.91 -4.44 -12.95
C GLU A 31 -7.85 -3.82 -11.54
N ALA A 32 -8.99 -3.34 -11.06
CA ALA A 32 -9.08 -2.86 -9.69
C ALA A 32 -8.86 -4.04 -8.71
N GLY A 33 -7.98 -3.84 -7.72
CA GLY A 33 -7.58 -4.89 -6.79
C GLY A 33 -6.40 -5.75 -7.24
N THR A 34 -5.81 -5.50 -8.42
CA THR A 34 -4.52 -6.12 -8.79
C THR A 34 -3.41 -5.61 -7.89
N SER A 35 -2.62 -6.53 -7.30
CA SER A 35 -1.49 -6.18 -6.43
C SER A 35 -0.48 -5.28 -7.17
N GLY A 36 -0.12 -4.17 -6.53
CA GLY A 36 0.75 -3.14 -7.11
C GLY A 36 0.12 -2.22 -8.16
N GLY A 37 -1.20 -2.27 -8.32
CA GLY A 37 -1.97 -1.31 -9.10
C GLY A 37 -2.14 0.02 -8.35
N VAL A 38 -1.66 1.12 -8.93
CA VAL A 38 -1.81 2.48 -8.37
C VAL A 38 -2.72 3.34 -9.25
N SER A 39 -3.56 4.16 -8.62
CA SER A 39 -4.43 5.12 -9.31
C SER A 39 -4.25 6.51 -8.72
N ARG A 40 -4.56 7.56 -9.49
CA ARG A 40 -4.45 8.95 -9.00
C ARG A 40 -5.33 9.19 -7.77
N MET A 41 -6.55 8.66 -7.79
CA MET A 41 -7.48 8.74 -6.65
C MET A 41 -6.93 7.98 -5.45
N GLY A 42 -6.41 6.76 -5.65
CA GLY A 42 -5.81 5.95 -4.60
C GLY A 42 -4.58 6.62 -3.99
N THR A 43 -3.66 7.17 -4.79
CA THR A 43 -2.48 7.89 -4.29
C THR A 43 -2.86 9.14 -3.51
N PHE A 44 -3.88 9.89 -3.97
CA PHE A 44 -4.38 11.04 -3.23
C PHE A 44 -5.03 10.61 -1.90
N ALA A 45 -5.85 9.56 -1.91
CA ALA A 45 -6.44 8.97 -0.71
C ALA A 45 -5.36 8.48 0.27
N ALA A 46 -4.28 7.87 -0.23
CA ALA A 46 -3.14 7.45 0.56
C ALA A 46 -2.48 8.62 1.29
N LEU A 47 -2.20 9.70 0.56
CA LEU A 47 -1.63 10.92 1.13
C LEU A 47 -2.56 11.50 2.19
N MET A 48 -3.86 11.61 1.92
CA MET A 48 -4.82 12.14 2.89
C MET A 48 -4.93 11.27 4.15
N GLY A 49 -4.93 9.94 3.99
CA GLY A 49 -4.92 9.00 5.11
C GLY A 49 -3.64 9.10 5.94
N ALA A 50 -2.49 9.29 5.30
CA ALA A 50 -1.20 9.48 5.96
C ALA A 50 -1.15 10.81 6.75
N LEU A 51 -1.57 11.91 6.12
CA LEU A 51 -1.66 13.24 6.73
C LEU A 51 -2.63 13.24 7.92
N PHE A 52 -3.76 12.52 7.81
CA PHE A 52 -4.72 12.37 8.90
C PHE A 52 -4.09 11.74 10.14
N ILE A 53 -3.32 10.64 9.98
CA ILE A 53 -2.60 10.03 11.11
C ILE A 53 -1.57 10.99 11.71
N GLY A 54 -0.84 11.74 10.86
CA GLY A 54 0.07 12.77 11.33
C GLY A 54 -0.62 13.89 12.13
N ALA A 55 -1.78 14.35 11.66
CA ALA A 55 -2.58 15.36 12.35
C ALA A 55 -3.07 14.86 13.71
N VAL A 56 -3.60 13.63 13.78
CA VAL A 56 -4.03 12.99 15.03
C VAL A 56 -2.87 12.88 16.02
N ALA A 57 -1.67 12.48 15.55
CA ALA A 57 -0.48 12.44 16.40
C ALA A 57 -0.10 13.84 16.91
N GLY A 58 -0.18 14.85 16.04
CA GLY A 58 0.10 16.24 16.40
C GLY A 58 -0.89 16.87 17.39
N LEU A 59 -2.09 16.30 17.59
CA LEU A 59 -3.00 16.74 18.65
C LEU A 59 -2.46 16.48 20.06
N PHE A 60 -1.55 15.50 20.21
CA PHE A 60 -0.90 15.20 21.49
C PHE A 60 0.29 16.12 21.79
N ASP A 61 0.80 16.83 20.77
CA ASP A 61 1.90 17.79 20.88
C ASP A 61 1.63 18.95 19.90
N GLY A 62 0.69 19.81 20.30
CA GLY A 62 0.12 20.86 19.46
C GLY A 62 1.15 21.88 18.96
N ALA A 63 2.25 22.09 19.68
CA ALA A 63 3.34 22.97 19.25
C ALA A 63 4.06 22.46 17.99
N GLN A 64 4.02 21.13 17.76
CA GLN A 64 4.71 20.45 16.67
C GLN A 64 3.73 19.82 15.67
N ILE A 65 2.45 20.23 15.69
CA ILE A 65 1.40 19.62 14.85
C ILE A 65 1.79 19.56 13.36
N MET A 66 2.37 20.64 12.83
CA MET A 66 2.78 20.70 11.43
C MET A 66 3.90 19.69 11.13
N ARG A 67 4.83 19.50 12.07
CA ARG A 67 5.90 18.51 11.97
C ARG A 67 5.33 17.10 11.89
N TYR A 68 4.41 16.73 12.78
CA TYR A 68 3.77 15.40 12.75
C TYR A 68 2.93 15.17 11.49
N ILE A 69 2.25 16.20 10.97
CA ILE A 69 1.52 16.12 9.70
C ILE A 69 2.47 15.75 8.56
N TRP A 70 3.60 16.46 8.41
CA TRP A 70 4.57 16.16 7.35
C TRP A 70 5.27 14.83 7.55
N LEU A 71 5.62 14.46 8.79
CA LEU A 71 6.16 13.14 9.10
C LEU A 71 5.18 12.03 8.72
N GLY A 72 3.93 12.13 9.16
CA GLY A 72 2.87 11.17 8.84
C GLY A 72 2.61 11.07 7.34
N GLY A 73 2.42 12.20 6.68
CA GLY A 73 2.18 12.30 5.23
C GLY A 73 3.31 11.66 4.41
N GLY A 74 4.56 12.06 4.66
CA GLY A 74 5.72 11.57 3.92
C GLY A 74 6.00 10.09 4.18
N SER A 75 6.08 9.69 5.45
CA SER A 75 6.34 8.28 5.82
C SER A 75 5.23 7.34 5.38
N GLY A 76 3.97 7.74 5.57
CA GLY A 76 2.81 6.93 5.22
C GLY A 76 2.66 6.73 3.73
N LEU A 77 2.79 7.80 2.93
CA LEU A 77 2.74 7.71 1.47
C LEU A 77 3.87 6.85 0.91
N MET A 78 5.11 7.06 1.39
CA MET A 78 6.26 6.26 0.93
C MET A 78 6.13 4.78 1.30
N GLY A 79 5.60 4.48 2.49
CA GLY A 79 5.30 3.12 2.88
C GLY A 79 4.27 2.46 1.95
N ALA A 80 3.13 3.12 1.68
CA ALA A 80 2.09 2.57 0.80
C ALA A 80 2.56 2.41 -0.65
N LEU A 81 3.39 3.32 -1.17
CA LEU A 81 4.02 3.16 -2.48
C LEU A 81 5.01 2.00 -2.52
N SER A 82 5.72 1.75 -1.41
CA SER A 82 6.61 0.60 -1.28
C SER A 82 5.84 -0.72 -1.24
N ASP A 83 4.67 -0.73 -0.59
CA ASP A 83 3.74 -1.86 -0.61
C ASP A 83 3.35 -2.21 -2.06
N SER A 84 2.84 -1.22 -2.81
CA SER A 84 2.50 -1.39 -4.22
C SER A 84 3.69 -1.87 -5.07
N LEU A 85 4.90 -1.37 -4.80
CA LEU A 85 6.10 -1.79 -5.52
C LEU A 85 6.47 -3.25 -5.24
N LEU A 86 6.44 -3.67 -3.98
CA LEU A 86 6.71 -5.04 -3.56
C LEU A 86 5.62 -6.00 -4.08
N GLY A 87 4.37 -5.57 -4.01
CA GLY A 87 3.21 -6.25 -4.59
C GLY A 87 3.37 -6.55 -6.07
N ALA A 88 3.78 -5.56 -6.86
CA ALA A 88 3.99 -5.71 -8.29
C ALA A 88 5.22 -6.56 -8.69
N THR A 89 6.16 -6.82 -7.77
CA THR A 89 7.49 -7.37 -8.13
C THR A 89 7.77 -8.73 -7.52
N VAL A 90 7.59 -8.86 -6.20
CA VAL A 90 8.09 -10.02 -5.43
C VAL A 90 6.98 -10.77 -4.71
N GLN A 91 5.80 -10.16 -4.54
CA GLN A 91 4.67 -10.76 -3.85
C GLN A 91 4.18 -12.04 -4.52
N ARG A 92 3.86 -13.03 -3.68
CA ARG A 92 3.28 -14.30 -4.08
C ARG A 92 1.84 -14.12 -4.57
N ILE A 93 1.60 -14.49 -5.81
CA ILE A 93 0.28 -14.45 -6.45
C ILE A 93 -0.11 -15.84 -6.97
N TYR A 94 -1.39 -16.14 -6.82
CA TYR A 94 -2.06 -17.35 -7.26
C TYR A 94 -3.09 -17.01 -8.35
N PHE A 95 -3.40 -17.98 -9.21
CA PHE A 95 -4.48 -17.87 -10.18
C PHE A 95 -5.65 -18.75 -9.75
N ASP A 96 -6.83 -18.18 -9.83
CA ASP A 96 -8.08 -18.88 -9.60
C ASP A 96 -8.68 -19.28 -10.94
N ASP A 97 -8.52 -20.55 -11.32
CA ASP A 97 -9.02 -21.06 -12.60
C ASP A 97 -10.56 -21.05 -12.68
N GLU A 98 -11.29 -21.04 -11.55
CA GLU A 98 -12.76 -20.95 -11.54
C GLU A 98 -13.26 -19.54 -11.86
N LEU A 99 -12.59 -18.52 -11.32
CA LEU A 99 -12.96 -17.11 -11.57
C LEU A 99 -12.21 -16.47 -12.74
N GLY A 100 -11.14 -17.09 -13.21
CA GLY A 100 -10.28 -16.54 -14.26
C GLY A 100 -9.53 -15.28 -13.83
N GLN A 101 -9.21 -15.14 -12.55
CA GLN A 101 -8.54 -13.94 -12.01
C GLN A 101 -7.38 -14.29 -11.07
N GLU A 102 -6.47 -13.35 -10.89
CA GLU A 102 -5.39 -13.44 -9.92
C GLU A 102 -5.89 -13.17 -8.49
N THR A 103 -5.23 -13.78 -7.51
CA THR A 103 -5.51 -13.59 -6.10
C THR A 103 -4.27 -13.84 -5.24
N GLU A 104 -4.24 -13.21 -4.08
CA GLU A 104 -3.17 -13.36 -3.09
C GLU A 104 -3.41 -14.56 -2.16
N LYS A 105 -4.64 -15.09 -2.15
CA LYS A 105 -5.05 -16.19 -1.28
C LYS A 105 -4.56 -17.52 -1.86
N PRO A 106 -3.90 -18.39 -1.09
CA PRO A 106 -3.41 -19.67 -1.61
C PRO A 106 -4.52 -20.70 -1.85
N TRP A 107 -5.72 -20.45 -1.34
CA TRP A 107 -6.80 -21.43 -1.30
C TRP A 107 -8.15 -20.79 -1.58
N ARG A 108 -9.04 -21.54 -2.23
CA ARG A 108 -10.47 -21.22 -2.36
C ARG A 108 -11.28 -22.47 -2.10
N ARG A 109 -12.30 -22.37 -1.23
CA ARG A 109 -13.24 -23.48 -0.92
C ARG A 109 -12.53 -24.81 -0.60
N GLY A 110 -11.38 -24.74 0.09
CA GLY A 110 -10.58 -25.91 0.45
C GLY A 110 -9.65 -26.45 -0.65
N GLN A 111 -9.65 -25.87 -1.84
CA GLN A 111 -8.74 -26.24 -2.94
C GLN A 111 -7.56 -25.27 -3.00
N ALA A 112 -6.35 -25.83 -3.17
CA ALA A 112 -5.14 -25.03 -3.36
C ALA A 112 -5.10 -24.43 -4.77
N LEU A 113 -4.82 -23.13 -4.85
CA LEU A 113 -4.71 -22.41 -6.10
C LEU A 113 -3.30 -22.53 -6.68
N ARG A 114 -3.20 -22.47 -8.01
CA ARG A 114 -1.92 -22.54 -8.71
C ARG A 114 -1.16 -21.23 -8.53
N ALA A 115 0.07 -21.31 -8.06
CA ALA A 115 0.94 -20.14 -8.00
C ALA A 115 1.41 -19.70 -9.40
N VAL A 116 1.41 -18.39 -9.63
CA VAL A 116 1.79 -17.79 -10.93
C VAL A 116 3.16 -17.14 -10.85
N HIS A 117 3.40 -16.31 -9.84
CA HIS A 117 4.65 -15.58 -9.67
C HIS A 117 4.91 -15.23 -8.20
N GLY A 118 6.07 -14.59 -7.97
CA GLY A 118 6.52 -14.16 -6.64
C GLY A 118 7.11 -15.28 -5.80
N TRP A 119 7.79 -14.89 -4.72
CA TRP A 119 8.49 -15.82 -3.85
C TRP A 119 7.53 -16.50 -2.87
N PRO A 120 7.68 -17.81 -2.59
CA PRO A 120 6.75 -18.54 -1.72
C PRO A 120 6.57 -17.94 -0.32
N TRP A 121 7.59 -17.27 0.20
CA TRP A 121 7.60 -16.63 1.51
C TRP A 121 7.12 -15.18 1.49
N MET A 122 7.03 -14.52 0.32
CA MET A 122 6.63 -13.13 0.19
C MET A 122 5.10 -13.02 0.09
N THR A 123 4.42 -13.29 1.21
CA THR A 123 2.96 -13.11 1.33
C THR A 123 2.59 -11.64 1.47
N ASN A 124 1.28 -11.31 1.38
CA ASN A 124 0.78 -9.97 1.66
C ASN A 124 1.25 -9.47 3.05
N ASP A 125 1.22 -10.33 4.08
CA ASP A 125 1.72 -9.96 5.41
C ASP A 125 3.21 -9.56 5.41
N MET A 126 4.05 -10.22 4.61
CA MET A 126 5.47 -9.85 4.48
C MET A 126 5.63 -8.54 3.71
N VAL A 127 4.84 -8.32 2.68
CA VAL A 127 4.83 -7.07 1.91
C VAL A 127 4.46 -5.89 2.81
N ASN A 128 3.37 -6.01 3.59
CA ASN A 128 2.96 -5.05 4.61
C ASN A 128 4.04 -4.78 5.66
N LEU A 129 4.74 -5.83 6.12
CA LEU A 129 5.84 -5.70 7.07
C LEU A 129 6.97 -4.84 6.49
N TRP A 130 7.44 -5.17 5.29
CA TRP A 130 8.51 -4.43 4.62
C TRP A 130 8.10 -3.00 4.27
N ALA A 131 6.88 -2.80 3.76
CA ALA A 131 6.32 -1.49 3.50
C ALA A 131 6.27 -0.61 4.76
N SER A 132 5.86 -1.19 5.90
CA SER A 132 5.83 -0.52 7.20
C SER A 132 7.24 -0.16 7.69
N LEU A 133 8.22 -1.04 7.49
CA LEU A 133 9.63 -0.76 7.81
C LEU A 133 10.17 0.39 6.97
N VAL A 134 9.89 0.41 5.66
CA VAL A 134 10.28 1.53 4.78
C VAL A 134 9.62 2.83 5.24
N GLY A 135 8.33 2.82 5.54
CA GLY A 135 7.63 3.98 6.10
C GLY A 135 8.29 4.46 7.40
N GLY A 136 8.60 3.56 8.32
CA GLY A 136 9.31 3.86 9.56
C GLY A 136 10.69 4.51 9.33
N MET A 137 11.50 3.95 8.43
CA MET A 137 12.82 4.52 8.08
C MET A 137 12.70 5.91 7.46
N VAL A 138 11.74 6.11 6.55
CA VAL A 138 11.45 7.43 5.96
C VAL A 138 11.02 8.42 7.05
N GLY A 139 10.18 7.98 8.00
CA GLY A 139 9.78 8.81 9.13
C GLY A 139 10.96 9.25 10.00
N ILE A 140 11.88 8.33 10.31
CA ILE A 140 13.12 8.64 11.04
C ILE A 140 13.94 9.66 10.27
N LEU A 141 14.17 9.45 8.97
CA LEU A 141 14.94 10.36 8.14
C LEU A 141 14.31 11.77 8.09
N LEU A 142 13.00 11.85 7.83
CA LEU A 142 12.28 13.13 7.79
C LEU A 142 12.32 13.85 9.14
N SER A 143 12.31 13.13 10.26
CA SER A 143 12.40 13.73 11.60
C SER A 143 13.73 14.42 11.89
N GLN A 144 14.79 14.07 11.16
CA GLN A 144 16.09 14.77 11.27
C GLN A 144 16.13 16.03 10.42
N LEU A 145 15.23 16.15 9.43
CA LEU A 145 15.19 17.26 8.47
C LEU A 145 14.17 18.34 8.85
N LEU A 146 13.19 18.00 9.68
CA LEU A 146 12.11 18.85 10.18
C LEU A 146 12.27 19.13 11.66
#